data_AF-A0A382DZ16-F1
#
_entry.id   AF-A0A382DZ16-F1
#
_cell.length_a   1.000
_cell.length_b   1.000
_cell.length_c   1.000
_cell.angle_alpha   90.00
_cell.angle_beta   90.00
_cell.angle_gamma   90.00
#
_symmetry.space_group_name_H-M   'P 1'
#
loop_
_entity.id
_entity.type
_entity.pdbx_description
1 polymer ?
#
loop_
_entity_poly.entity_id
_entity_poly.type
_entity_poly.pdbx_seq_one_letter_code
_entity_poly.pdbx_strand_id
1 'polypeptide(L)'
;MLDFVGKKVTHCDGLSRRGFLQAGAMGLGGLTLADLLCAEESAGIGSSKKAVINIHLDGGPPQMDMIDPKPEAPAEIRGEFTSLRSKIPGLHLTE
;
A
#
# COMPACT_ATOMS: atom_id res chain seq x y z
N MET A 1 -8.90 -0.44 8.09
CA MET A 1 -9.95 -0.97 8.98
C MET A 1 -9.74 -2.48 9.05
N LEU A 2 -9.59 -3.07 10.24
CA LEU A 2 -9.30 -4.51 10.37
C LEU A 2 -10.57 -5.32 10.12
N ASP A 3 -10.60 -6.08 9.03
CA ASP A 3 -11.72 -6.94 8.67
C ASP A 3 -11.45 -8.40 9.05
N PHE A 4 -12.08 -8.85 10.12
CA PHE A 4 -12.09 -10.24 10.52
C PHE A 4 -13.15 -11.01 9.71
N VAL A 5 -12.69 -11.92 8.86
CA VAL A 5 -13.54 -12.80 8.04
C VAL A 5 -13.96 -14.00 8.88
N GLY A 6 -15.26 -14.13 9.15
CA GLY A 6 -15.85 -15.22 9.94
C GLY A 6 -17.38 -15.22 9.88
N LYS A 7 -18.01 -16.33 10.30
CA LYS A 7 -19.48 -16.45 10.34
C LYS A 7 -20.09 -15.36 11.24
N LYS A 8 -21.10 -14.65 10.73
CA LYS A 8 -21.84 -13.65 11.51
C LYS A 8 -22.65 -14.36 12.60
N VAL A 9 -22.38 -14.02 13.86
CA VAL A 9 -23.19 -14.43 15.02
C VAL A 9 -23.85 -13.17 15.57
N THR A 10 -25.18 -13.17 15.66
CA THR A 10 -25.99 -12.07 16.19
C THR A 10 -26.43 -12.42 17.61
N HIS A 11 -26.07 -11.58 18.57
CA HIS A 11 -26.53 -11.69 19.96
C HIS A 11 -27.76 -10.74 20.14
N CYS A 12 -28.78 -11.17 20.91
CA CYS A 12 -30.02 -10.42 21.10
C CYS A 12 -29.88 -9.21 22.05
N ASP A 13 -28.67 -8.94 22.53
CA ASP A 13 -28.31 -7.83 23.42
C ASP A 13 -27.89 -6.56 22.66
N GLY A 14 -27.87 -6.60 21.33
CA GLY A 14 -27.46 -5.49 20.47
C GLY A 14 -25.94 -5.26 20.45
N LEU A 15 -25.15 -6.07 21.14
CA LEU A 15 -23.70 -5.96 21.18
C LEU A 15 -23.07 -6.79 20.05
N SER A 16 -22.35 -6.12 19.15
CA SER A 16 -21.60 -6.84 18.12
C SER A 16 -20.25 -7.32 18.68
N ARG A 17 -19.90 -8.60 18.43
CA ARG A 17 -18.57 -9.14 18.72
C ARG A 17 -17.44 -8.27 18.16
N ARG A 18 -17.67 -7.64 16.99
CA ARG A 18 -16.74 -6.70 16.37
C ARG A 18 -16.55 -5.44 17.21
N GLY A 19 -17.63 -4.85 17.71
CA GLY A 19 -17.57 -3.68 18.60
C GLY A 19 -16.80 -3.99 19.88
N PHE A 20 -17.01 -5.17 20.48
CA PHE A 20 -16.25 -5.61 21.64
C PHE A 20 -14.74 -5.75 21.33
N LEU A 21 -14.38 -6.42 20.24
CA LEU A 21 -12.98 -6.57 19.83
C LEU A 21 -12.32 -5.23 19.48
N GLN A 22 -13.05 -4.33 18.83
CA GLN A 22 -12.53 -3.02 18.45
C GLN A 22 -12.31 -2.15 19.70
N ALA A 23 -13.27 -2.12 20.63
CA ALA A 23 -13.12 -1.42 21.90
C ALA A 23 -11.99 -2.02 22.76
N GLY A 24 -11.90 -3.36 22.81
CA GLY A 24 -10.82 -4.06 23.52
C GLY A 24 -9.44 -3.80 22.91
N ALA A 25 -9.31 -3.87 21.57
CA ALA A 25 -8.06 -3.59 20.87
C ALA A 25 -7.63 -2.13 21.01
N MET A 26 -8.57 -1.18 20.94
CA MET A 26 -8.30 0.24 21.19
C MET A 26 -7.91 0.51 22.64
N GLY A 27 -8.54 -0.17 23.61
CA GLY A 27 -8.19 -0.06 25.02
C GLY A 27 -6.79 -0.60 25.31
N LEU A 28 -6.48 -1.82 24.86
CA LEU A 28 -5.17 -2.44 25.05
C LEU A 28 -4.06 -1.69 24.30
N GLY A 29 -4.28 -1.34 23.02
CA GLY A 29 -3.32 -0.59 22.22
C GLY A 29 -3.14 0.85 22.71
N GLY A 30 -4.20 1.51 23.18
CA GLY A 30 -4.13 2.86 23.72
C GLY A 30 -3.41 2.93 25.06
N LEU A 31 -3.66 1.98 25.97
CA LEU A 31 -3.02 1.94 27.29
C LEU A 31 -1.53 1.58 27.21
N THR A 32 -1.12 0.77 26.23
CA THR A 32 0.29 0.37 26.05
C THR A 32 1.09 1.34 25.19
N LEU A 33 0.44 2.31 24.52
CA LEU A 33 1.11 3.26 23.64
C LEU A 33 2.09 4.16 24.39
N ALA A 34 1.75 4.59 25.62
CA ALA A 34 2.63 5.44 26.42
C ALA A 34 3.94 4.71 26.77
N ASP A 35 3.84 3.46 27.22
CA ASP A 35 5.01 2.63 27.52
C ASP A 35 5.84 2.34 26.27
N LEU A 36 5.20 2.14 25.12
CA LEU A 36 5.87 1.97 23.82
C LEU A 36 6.67 3.24 23.46
N LEU A 37 6.07 4.42 23.55
CA LEU A 37 6.74 5.69 23.25
C LEU A 37 7.93 5.97 24.19
N CYS A 38 7.78 5.67 25.50
CA CYS A 38 8.89 5.74 26.45
C CYS A 38 10.00 4.74 26.10
N ALA A 39 9.65 3.53 25.66
CA ALA A 39 10.61 2.53 25.22
C ALA A 39 11.35 2.97 23.96
N GLU A 40 10.66 3.54 22.97
CA GLU A 40 11.26 4.12 21.76
C GLU A 40 12.25 5.24 22.09
N GLU A 41 11.89 6.14 23.01
CA GLU A 41 12.79 7.19 23.50
C GLU A 41 14.03 6.60 24.16
N SER A 42 13.86 5.64 25.09
CA SER A 42 14.99 5.01 25.78
C SER A 42 15.92 4.22 24.86
N ALA A 43 15.37 3.67 23.77
CA ALA A 43 16.11 2.96 22.73
C ALA A 43 16.72 3.90 21.68
N GLY A 44 16.45 5.21 21.75
CA GLY A 44 16.91 6.20 20.77
C GLY A 44 16.27 6.03 19.39
N ILE A 45 15.12 5.36 19.30
CA ILE A 45 14.38 5.14 18.05
C ILE A 45 13.62 6.43 17.74
N GLY A 46 14.21 7.27 16.90
CA GLY A 46 13.61 8.55 16.47
C GLY A 46 12.84 8.45 15.16
N SER A 47 12.17 9.56 14.81
CA SER A 47 11.57 9.76 13.49
C SER A 47 12.61 9.56 12.37
N SER A 48 12.26 8.74 11.38
CA SER A 48 13.08 8.54 10.19
C SER A 48 13.14 9.82 9.38
N LYS A 49 14.36 10.28 9.02
CA LYS A 49 14.55 11.37 8.05
C LYS A 49 14.20 10.97 6.60
N LYS A 50 13.83 9.70 6.36
CA LYS A 50 13.44 9.22 5.04
C LYS A 50 11.99 9.64 4.77
N ALA A 51 11.80 10.56 3.83
CA ALA A 51 10.50 10.88 3.27
C ALA A 51 10.17 9.90 2.14
N VAL A 52 8.94 9.39 2.10
CA VAL A 52 8.42 8.57 1.01
C VAL A 52 7.27 9.31 0.37
N ILE A 53 7.37 9.58 -0.94
CA ILE A 53 6.25 10.10 -1.73
C ILE A 53 5.49 8.89 -2.26
N ASN A 54 4.30 8.65 -1.73
CA ASN A 54 3.43 7.61 -2.22
C ASN A 54 2.58 8.16 -3.36
N ILE A 55 2.90 7.76 -4.60
CA ILE A 55 2.07 8.06 -5.77
C ILE A 55 1.11 6.88 -5.94
N HIS A 56 -0.14 7.08 -5.52
CA HIS A 56 -1.19 6.08 -5.70
C HIS A 56 -1.79 6.23 -7.10
N LEU A 57 -1.42 5.32 -8.00
CA LEU A 57 -2.03 5.21 -9.32
C LEU A 57 -3.12 4.14 -9.25
N ASP A 58 -4.38 4.56 -9.18
CA ASP A 58 -5.53 3.66 -9.27
C ASP A 58 -5.48 2.92 -10.62
N GLY A 59 -5.31 1.60 -10.57
CA GLY A 59 -5.15 0.76 -11.77
C GLY A 59 -3.72 0.65 -12.31
N GLY A 60 -2.76 1.37 -11.72
CA GLY A 60 -1.36 1.34 -12.12
C GLY A 60 -1.05 2.09 -13.41
N PRO A 61 0.23 2.20 -13.77
CA PRO A 61 0.67 2.81 -15.02
C PRO A 61 0.27 1.93 -16.22
N PRO A 62 -0.03 2.53 -17.39
CA PRO A 62 -0.34 1.79 -18.60
C PRO A 62 0.78 0.78 -18.95
N GLN A 63 0.41 -0.43 -19.37
CA GLN A 63 1.38 -1.46 -19.78
C GLN A 63 2.32 -0.96 -20.89
N MET A 64 1.81 -0.10 -21.77
CA MET A 64 2.54 0.49 -22.89
C MET A 64 3.62 1.49 -22.45
N ASP A 65 3.52 2.01 -21.24
CA ASP A 65 4.50 2.95 -20.68
C ASP A 65 5.57 2.24 -19.84
N MET A 66 5.43 0.93 -19.62
CA MET A 66 6.33 0.16 -18.76
C MET A 66 6.97 -1.05 -19.44
N ILE A 67 6.15 -2.05 -19.81
CA ILE A 67 6.65 -3.41 -20.12
C ILE A 67 6.55 -3.70 -21.62
N ASP A 68 5.58 -3.11 -22.31
CA ASP A 68 5.33 -3.37 -23.73
C ASP A 68 5.16 -2.06 -24.51
N PRO A 69 6.27 -1.35 -24.85
CA PRO A 69 6.20 -0.04 -25.50
C PRO A 69 5.60 -0.03 -26.91
N LYS A 70 5.23 -1.20 -27.46
CA LYS A 70 4.63 -1.36 -28.79
C LYS A 70 5.29 -0.45 -29.84
N PRO A 71 6.59 -0.64 -30.13
CA PRO A 71 7.35 0.26 -31.00
C PRO A 71 6.75 0.41 -32.40
N GLU A 72 6.06 -0.63 -32.89
CA GLU A 72 5.44 -0.68 -34.22
C GLU A 72 4.00 -0.11 -34.25
N ALA A 73 3.44 0.29 -33.11
CA ALA A 73 2.10 0.86 -33.07
C ALA A 73 2.11 2.34 -33.54
N PRO A 74 1.02 2.83 -34.16
CA PRO A 74 0.86 4.25 -34.48
C PRO A 74 1.06 5.14 -33.26
N ALA A 75 1.58 6.36 -33.46
CA ALA A 75 1.86 7.31 -32.38
C ALA A 75 0.62 7.67 -31.53
N GLU A 76 -0.58 7.54 -32.10
CA GLU A 76 -1.87 7.77 -31.42
C GLU A 76 -2.23 6.64 -30.43
N ILE A 77 -1.65 5.45 -30.59
CA ILE A 77 -1.93 4.24 -29.80
C ILE A 77 -0.76 3.94 -28.85
N ARG A 78 0.46 4.30 -29.26
CA ARG A 78 1.65 4.19 -28.44
C ARG A 78 1.59 5.20 -27.29
N GLY A 79 2.15 4.84 -26.14
CA GLY A 79 2.37 5.77 -25.04
C GLY A 79 3.22 6.99 -25.45
N GLU A 80 3.20 8.03 -24.62
CA GLU A 80 3.96 9.27 -24.85
C GLU A 80 5.48 9.03 -24.87
N PHE A 81 5.92 7.99 -24.18
CA PHE A 81 7.33 7.62 -24.06
C PHE A 81 7.87 6.96 -25.33
N THR A 82 9.16 7.17 -25.60
CA THR A 82 9.81 6.55 -26.77
C THR A 82 10.38 5.18 -26.44
N SER A 83 10.23 4.23 -27.35
CA SER A 83 10.81 2.89 -27.18
C SER A 83 12.33 2.92 -27.39
N LEU A 84 13.08 2.44 -26.39
CA LEU A 84 14.54 2.28 -26.41
C LEU A 84 14.90 0.80 -26.35
N ARG A 85 15.84 0.36 -27.21
CA ARG A 85 16.36 -1.01 -27.18
C ARG A 85 17.32 -1.19 -25.99
N SER A 86 17.08 -2.21 -25.17
CA SER A 86 17.98 -2.55 -24.07
C SER A 86 19.17 -3.41 -24.53
N LYS A 87 20.12 -3.67 -23.62
CA LYS A 87 21.24 -4.61 -23.87
C LYS A 87 20.77 -6.06 -24.05
N ILE A 88 19.58 -6.41 -23.57
CA ILE A 88 19.01 -7.75 -23.69
C ILE A 88 18.30 -7.83 -25.05
N PRO A 89 18.69 -8.76 -25.95
CA PRO A 89 18.03 -8.91 -27.24
C PRO A 89 16.53 -9.17 -27.08
N GLY A 90 15.70 -8.39 -27.78
CA GLY A 90 14.24 -8.50 -27.73
C GLY A 90 13.56 -7.74 -26.60
N LEU A 91 14.31 -7.13 -25.67
CA LEU A 91 13.74 -6.30 -24.61
C LEU A 91 13.85 -4.81 -24.96
N HIS A 92 12.71 -4.13 -24.93
CA HIS A 92 12.57 -2.70 -25.11
C HIS A 92 12.09 -2.04 -23.81
N LEU A 93 12.56 -0.83 -23.55
CA LEU A 93 12.17 0.02 -22.41
C LEU A 93 11.63 1.36 -22.93
N THR A 94 11.10 2.18 -22.03
CA THR A 94 10.54 3.52 -22.28
C THR A 94 11.38 4.62 -21.60
N GLU A 95 11.51 5.78 -22.24
CA GLU A 95 12.06 7.03 -21.66
C GLU A 95 11.26 8.27 -22.07
#